data_AF-A0AB74C4Z2-F1
#
_entry.id   AF-A0AB74C4Z2-F1
#
_cell.length_a   1.000
_cell.length_b   1.000
_cell.length_c   1.000
_cell.angle_alpha   90.00
_cell.angle_beta   90.00
_cell.angle_gamma   90.00
#
_symmetry.space_group_name_H-M   'P 1'
#
loop_
_entity.id
_entity.type
_entity.pdbx_description
1 polymer ?
#
loop_
_entity_poly.entity_id
_entity_poly.type
_entity_poly.pdbx_seq_one_letter_code
_entity_poly.pdbx_strand_id
1 'polypeptide(L)'
;MTIFLFCIVNPEAIFSPVGGQPLIQLVSDGHASRMLTAIPSALIVVGFAIGSWEALISWSRLYWSFSRTNGFPFSNFTERTTDGVPVNALILGTALTIVIGAIQLGSTTALNAVLGVASLCSGFSWIVVFSFRVWRGKRRP
;
A
#
# COMPACT_ATOMS: atom_id res chain seq x y z
N MET A 1 2.79 9.81 9.08
CA MET A 1 2.34 11.04 8.38
C MET A 1 2.33 12.28 9.26
N THR A 2 2.10 12.18 10.58
CA THR A 2 1.99 13.36 11.46
C THR A 2 3.25 14.22 11.51
N ILE A 3 4.44 13.60 11.44
CA ILE A 3 5.72 14.32 11.48
C ILE A 3 5.86 15.30 10.31
N PHE A 4 5.39 14.93 9.11
CA PHE A 4 5.44 15.82 7.94
C PHE A 4 4.53 17.03 8.07
N LEU A 5 3.41 16.91 8.79
CA LEU A 5 2.51 18.04 9.05
C LEU A 5 3.19 19.11 9.93
N PHE A 6 4.03 18.70 10.88
CA PHE A 6 4.79 19.62 11.73
C PHE A 6 5.97 20.28 11.03
N CYS A 7 6.44 19.72 9.91
CA CYS A 7 7.56 20.26 9.14
C CYS A 7 7.13 21.23 8.02
N ILE A 8 5.83 21.53 7.88
CA ILE A 8 5.33 22.44 6.84
C ILE A 8 5.80 23.86 7.15
N VAL A 9 6.64 24.40 6.26
CA VAL A 9 7.12 25.80 6.35
C VAL A 9 6.17 26.75 5.63
N ASN A 10 5.68 26.38 4.45
CA ASN A 10 4.74 27.18 3.65
C ASN A 10 3.44 26.39 3.36
N PRO A 11 2.34 26.66 4.08
CA PRO A 11 1.08 25.93 3.86
C PRO A 11 0.42 26.27 2.51
N GLU A 12 0.64 27.48 1.99
CA GLU A 12 0.07 27.90 0.70
C GLU A 12 0.72 27.18 -0.49
N ALA A 13 2.02 26.90 -0.41
CA ALA A 13 2.77 26.21 -1.46
C ALA A 13 2.35 24.74 -1.66
N ILE A 14 1.64 24.16 -0.68
CA ILE A 14 1.15 22.77 -0.73
C ILE A 14 -0.06 22.63 -1.66
N PHE A 15 -0.82 23.70 -1.88
CA PHE A 15 -1.98 23.67 -2.77
C PHE A 15 -1.59 23.73 -4.26
N SER A 16 -0.37 24.20 -4.57
CA SER A 16 0.22 24.20 -5.92
C SER A 16 1.64 23.61 -5.91
N PRO A 17 1.80 22.32 -5.56
CA PRO A 17 3.11 21.74 -5.31
C PRO A 17 3.88 21.49 -6.61
N VAL A 18 5.19 21.71 -6.59
CA VAL A 18 6.09 21.38 -7.69
C VAL A 18 6.04 19.88 -7.95
N GLY A 19 5.64 19.48 -9.16
CA GLY A 19 5.51 18.08 -9.55
C GLY A 19 4.23 17.39 -9.07
N GLY A 20 3.25 18.13 -8.53
CA GLY A 20 1.96 17.57 -8.10
C GLY A 20 2.03 16.71 -6.83
N GLN A 21 3.20 16.60 -6.20
CA GLN A 21 3.41 15.83 -4.98
C GLN A 21 3.86 16.74 -3.82
N PRO A 22 3.06 16.86 -2.75
CA PRO A 22 3.36 17.76 -1.63
C PRO A 22 4.60 17.34 -0.83
N LEU A 23 4.97 16.06 -0.88
CA LEU A 23 6.18 15.53 -0.23
C LEU A 23 7.47 16.08 -0.85
N ILE A 24 7.49 16.28 -2.16
CA ILE A 24 8.67 16.82 -2.86
C ILE A 24 8.77 18.32 -2.59
N GLN A 25 7.64 19.03 -2.56
CA GLN A 25 7.56 20.43 -2.16
C GLN A 25 8.09 20.66 -0.73
N LEU A 26 7.75 19.77 0.21
CA LEU A 26 8.24 19.86 1.59
C LEU A 26 9.77 19.77 1.67
N VAL A 27 10.36 18.90 0.85
CA VAL A 27 11.81 18.72 0.80
C VAL A 27 12.50 19.90 0.12
N SER A 28 11.87 20.51 -0.90
CA SER A 28 12.40 21.73 -1.54
C SER A 28 12.32 22.95 -0.65
N ASP A 29 11.25 23.10 0.12
CA ASP A 29 11.09 24.24 1.02
C ASP A 29 12.06 24.14 2.22
N GLY A 30 12.48 22.94 2.58
CA GLY A 30 13.47 22.71 3.63
C GLY A 30 14.94 22.92 3.22
N HIS A 31 15.25 23.04 1.92
CA HIS A 31 16.63 23.10 1.43
C HIS A 31 16.85 24.23 0.40
N ALA A 32 17.86 25.07 0.64
CA ALA A 32 18.17 26.21 -0.23
C ALA A 32 18.84 25.84 -1.58
N SER A 33 19.28 24.59 -1.77
CA SER A 33 20.01 24.15 -2.97
C SER A 33 19.29 23.02 -3.72
N ARG A 34 19.29 23.12 -5.06
CA ARG A 34 18.70 22.11 -5.96
C ARG A 34 19.31 20.72 -5.76
N MET A 35 20.62 20.64 -5.49
CA MET A 35 21.32 19.36 -5.33
C MET A 35 20.97 18.68 -4.01
N LEU A 36 20.84 19.46 -2.93
CA LEU A 36 20.40 18.97 -1.62
C LEU A 36 18.92 18.56 -1.61
N THR A 37 18.12 19.07 -2.54
CA THR A 37 16.71 18.69 -2.68
C THR A 37 16.55 17.41 -3.51
N ALA A 38 17.34 17.26 -4.57
CA ALA A 38 17.24 16.14 -5.51
C ALA A 38 17.56 14.79 -4.85
N ILE A 39 18.62 14.71 -4.04
CA ILE A 39 19.08 13.47 -3.39
C ILE A 39 17.98 12.87 -2.48
N PRO A 40 17.44 13.59 -1.48
CA PRO A 40 16.38 13.06 -0.63
C PRO A 40 15.09 12.78 -1.41
N SER A 41 14.74 13.57 -2.42
CA SER A 41 13.57 13.27 -3.26
C SER A 41 13.72 11.94 -4.02
N ALA A 42 14.92 11.65 -4.55
CA ALA A 42 15.21 10.38 -5.21
C ALA A 42 15.18 9.20 -4.23
N LEU A 43 15.71 9.36 -3.02
CA LEU A 43 15.65 8.34 -1.98
C LEU A 43 14.20 8.02 -1.56
N ILE A 44 13.34 9.04 -1.48
CA ILE A 44 11.91 8.83 -1.21
C ILE A 44 11.28 7.99 -2.32
N VAL A 45 11.52 8.32 -3.58
CA VAL A 45 10.98 7.56 -4.74
C VAL A 45 11.45 6.11 -4.72
N VAL A 46 12.75 5.88 -4.49
CA VAL A 46 13.30 4.51 -4.38
C VAL A 46 12.68 3.76 -3.19
N GLY A 47 12.52 4.42 -2.04
CA GLY A 47 11.88 3.84 -0.87
C GLY A 47 10.44 3.40 -1.12
N PHE A 48 9.66 4.22 -1.84
CA PHE A 48 8.29 3.84 -2.26
C PHE A 48 8.28 2.66 -3.23
N ALA A 49 9.25 2.56 -4.15
CA ALA A 49 9.37 1.44 -5.08
C ALA A 49 9.66 0.13 -4.34
N ILE A 50 10.64 0.13 -3.43
CA ILE A 50 10.99 -1.04 -2.60
C ILE A 50 9.80 -1.43 -1.73
N GLY A 51 9.15 -0.47 -1.06
CA GLY A 51 7.99 -0.73 -0.21
C GLY A 51 6.81 -1.33 -0.96
N SER A 52 6.60 -0.94 -2.23
CA SER A 52 5.56 -1.53 -3.08
C SER A 52 5.87 -2.99 -3.42
N TRP A 53 7.15 -3.32 -3.64
CA TRP A 53 7.59 -4.69 -3.90
C TRP A 53 7.42 -5.60 -2.68
N GLU A 54 7.83 -5.10 -1.51
CA GLU A 54 7.64 -5.80 -0.23
C GLU A 54 6.15 -6.04 0.07
N ALA A 55 5.30 -5.07 -0.21
CA ALA A 55 3.86 -5.22 -0.07
C ALA A 55 3.35 -6.36 -0.95
N LEU A 56 3.69 -6.37 -2.24
CA LEU A 56 3.28 -7.44 -3.17
C LEU A 56 3.70 -8.83 -2.68
N ILE A 57 4.94 -8.96 -2.18
CA ILE A 57 5.42 -10.22 -1.58
C ILE A 57 4.59 -10.59 -0.35
N SER A 58 4.34 -9.66 0.56
CA SER A 58 3.53 -9.89 1.75
C SER A 58 2.11 -10.37 1.42
N TRP A 59 1.43 -9.69 0.48
CA TRP A 59 0.10 -10.07 0.00
C TRP A 59 0.10 -11.47 -0.61
N SER A 60 1.11 -11.82 -1.42
CA SER A 60 1.20 -13.16 -2.03
C SER A 60 1.27 -14.28 -0.98
N ARG A 61 1.99 -14.05 0.14
CA ARG A 61 2.07 -14.99 1.27
C ARG A 61 0.75 -15.10 2.02
N LEU A 62 0.04 -13.98 2.21
CA LEU A 62 -1.31 -13.97 2.79
C LEU A 62 -2.28 -14.78 1.92
N TYR A 63 -2.30 -14.51 0.61
CA TYR A 63 -3.13 -15.26 -0.35
C TYR A 63 -2.84 -16.75 -0.32
N TRP A 64 -1.56 -17.14 -0.29
CA TRP A 64 -1.17 -18.54 -0.18
C TRP A 64 -1.66 -19.20 1.12
N SER A 65 -1.52 -18.50 2.25
CA SER A 65 -2.04 -19.00 3.54
C SER A 65 -3.56 -19.15 3.53
N PHE A 66 -4.28 -18.25 2.84
CA PHE A 66 -5.73 -18.35 2.68
C PHE A 66 -6.14 -19.48 1.73
N SER A 67 -5.40 -19.74 0.64
CA SER A 67 -5.72 -20.88 -0.24
C SER A 67 -5.64 -22.22 0.48
N ARG A 68 -4.74 -22.39 1.47
CA ARG A 68 -4.68 -23.62 2.28
C ARG A 68 -5.94 -23.90 3.10
N THR A 69 -6.80 -22.90 3.29
CA THR A 69 -8.10 -23.07 3.97
C THR A 69 -9.25 -23.41 3.02
N ASN A 70 -8.98 -23.65 1.73
CA ASN A 70 -9.97 -23.89 0.67
C ASN A 70 -11.05 -22.80 0.55
N GLY A 71 -10.77 -21.59 1.04
CA GLY A 71 -11.73 -20.49 1.12
C GLY A 71 -11.89 -19.65 -0.14
N PHE A 72 -11.16 -19.93 -1.24
CA PHE A 72 -11.14 -19.10 -2.45
C PHE A 72 -11.40 -19.91 -3.73
N PRO A 73 -12.15 -19.36 -4.71
CA PRO A 73 -12.16 -19.88 -6.07
C PRO A 73 -10.72 -19.84 -6.61
N PHE A 74 -10.24 -20.94 -7.21
CA PHE A 74 -8.84 -21.17 -7.63
C PHE A 74 -7.84 -21.63 -6.55
N SER A 75 -8.30 -22.08 -5.37
CA SER A 75 -7.46 -22.67 -4.32
C SER A 75 -6.39 -23.66 -4.85
N ASN A 76 -6.79 -24.57 -5.75
CA ASN A 76 -5.90 -25.61 -6.30
C ASN A 76 -4.71 -25.08 -7.13
N PHE A 77 -4.82 -23.89 -7.73
CA PHE A 77 -3.75 -23.30 -8.54
C PHE A 77 -2.81 -22.45 -7.68
N THR A 78 -3.38 -21.73 -6.70
CA THR A 78 -2.65 -20.81 -5.82
C THR A 78 -1.95 -21.52 -4.68
N GLU A 79 -2.40 -22.72 -4.27
CA GLU A 79 -1.77 -23.52 -3.21
C GLU A 79 -0.39 -24.07 -3.62
N ARG A 80 -0.17 -24.32 -4.92
CA ARG A 80 1.11 -24.83 -5.42
C ARG A 80 2.24 -23.83 -5.19
N THR A 81 3.21 -24.23 -4.38
CA THR A 81 4.47 -23.53 -4.15
C THR A 81 5.60 -24.18 -4.96
N THR A 82 6.47 -23.36 -5.52
CA THR A 82 7.76 -23.80 -6.08
C THR A 82 8.85 -23.36 -5.11
N ASP A 83 9.65 -24.29 -4.60
CA ASP A 83 10.76 -24.03 -3.66
C ASP A 83 10.39 -23.21 -2.40
N GLY A 84 9.19 -23.44 -1.87
CA GLY A 84 8.69 -22.73 -0.67
C GLY A 84 8.23 -21.29 -0.93
N VAL A 85 8.29 -20.81 -2.17
CA VAL A 85 7.78 -19.50 -2.59
C VAL A 85 6.46 -19.66 -3.35
N PRO A 86 5.39 -18.95 -2.96
CA PRO A 86 4.09 -19.04 -3.65
C PRO A 86 4.08 -18.19 -4.93
N VAL A 87 4.81 -18.63 -5.96
CA VAL A 87 4.95 -17.91 -7.25
C VAL A 87 3.59 -17.77 -7.95
N ASN A 88 2.72 -18.77 -7.88
CA ASN A 88 1.39 -18.71 -8.50
C ASN A 88 0.50 -17.64 -7.85
N ALA A 89 0.58 -17.47 -6.52
CA ALA A 89 -0.11 -16.40 -5.80
C ALA A 89 0.43 -15.02 -6.18
N LEU A 90 1.76 -14.91 -6.37
CA LEU A 90 2.40 -13.68 -6.81
C LEU A 90 1.96 -13.27 -8.22
N ILE A 91 1.87 -14.22 -9.17
CA ILE A 91 1.41 -13.96 -10.54
C ILE A 91 -0.03 -13.42 -10.52
N LEU A 92 -0.93 -14.05 -9.74
CA LEU A 92 -2.30 -13.57 -9.60
C LEU A 92 -2.38 -12.17 -8.99
N GLY A 93 -1.61 -11.90 -7.93
CA GLY A 93 -1.54 -10.57 -7.31
C GLY A 93 -1.00 -9.50 -8.27
N THR A 94 -0.01 -9.86 -9.08
CA THR A 94 0.57 -8.96 -10.09
C THR A 94 -0.44 -8.68 -11.21
N ALA A 95 -1.14 -9.71 -11.70
CA ALA A 95 -2.18 -9.56 -12.72
C ALA A 95 -3.32 -8.64 -12.23
N LEU A 96 -3.79 -8.82 -11.00
CA LEU A 96 -4.79 -7.93 -10.39
C LEU A 96 -4.28 -6.49 -10.29
N THR A 97 -3.02 -6.30 -9.89
CA THR A 97 -2.40 -4.97 -9.80
C THR A 97 -2.31 -4.30 -11.17
N ILE A 98 -2.00 -5.05 -12.23
CA ILE A 98 -1.99 -4.55 -13.61
C ILE A 98 -3.39 -4.13 -14.04
N VAL A 99 -4.43 -4.92 -13.72
CA VAL A 99 -5.83 -4.56 -14.03
C VAL A 99 -6.23 -3.27 -13.33
N ILE A 100 -5.89 -3.12 -12.04
CA ILE A 100 -6.15 -1.88 -11.29
C ILE A 100 -5.36 -0.70 -11.90
N GLY A 101 -4.11 -0.93 -12.30
CA GLY A 101 -3.30 0.06 -13.01
C GLY A 101 -3.90 0.45 -14.36
N ALA A 102 -4.52 -0.48 -15.08
CA ALA A 102 -5.20 -0.19 -16.34
C ALA A 102 -6.44 0.70 -16.14
N ILE A 103 -7.15 0.57 -15.02
CA ILE A 103 -8.29 1.45 -14.67
C ILE A 103 -7.85 2.91 -14.56
N GLN A 104 -6.61 3.16 -14.10
CA GLN A 104 -6.07 4.52 -14.00
C GLN A 104 -6.05 5.23 -15.37
N LEU A 105 -5.85 4.50 -16.48
CA LEU A 105 -5.82 5.07 -17.83
C LEU A 105 -7.21 5.51 -18.31
N GLY A 106 -8.27 4.91 -17.79
CA GLY A 106 -9.65 5.21 -18.19
C GLY A 106 -10.30 6.32 -17.36
N SER A 107 -10.20 6.23 -16.03
CA SER A 107 -10.82 7.21 -15.12
C SER A 107 -10.13 7.26 -13.76
N THR A 108 -9.70 8.46 -13.36
CA THR A 108 -9.19 8.74 -12.01
C THR A 108 -10.28 8.59 -10.94
N THR A 109 -11.54 8.88 -11.26
CA THR A 109 -12.68 8.70 -10.34
C THR A 109 -12.90 7.24 -9.99
N ALA A 110 -12.83 6.34 -10.99
CA ALA A 110 -12.98 4.90 -10.78
C ALA A 110 -11.88 4.35 -9.86
N LEU A 111 -10.62 4.76 -10.10
CA LEU A 111 -9.51 4.34 -9.23
C LEU A 111 -9.70 4.86 -7.79
N ASN A 112 -10.05 6.14 -7.63
CA ASN A 112 -10.26 6.72 -6.30
C ASN A 112 -11.37 6.01 -5.52
N ALA A 113 -12.45 5.58 -6.20
CA ALA A 113 -13.50 4.78 -5.59
C ALA A 113 -12.96 3.41 -5.11
N VAL A 114 -12.19 2.71 -5.94
CA VAL A 114 -11.57 1.42 -5.58
C VAL A 114 -10.63 1.56 -4.38
N LEU A 115 -9.77 2.58 -4.38
CA LEU A 115 -8.85 2.86 -3.27
C LEU A 115 -9.61 3.23 -1.97
N GLY A 116 -10.73 3.95 -2.10
CA GLY A 116 -11.62 4.24 -0.98
C GLY A 116 -12.20 2.96 -0.37
N VAL A 117 -12.72 2.06 -1.20
CA VAL A 117 -13.24 0.76 -0.74
C VAL A 117 -12.15 -0.10 -0.10
N ALA A 118 -10.94 -0.12 -0.65
CA ALA A 118 -9.80 -0.85 -0.07
C ALA A 118 -9.45 -0.33 1.35
N SER A 119 -9.51 0.98 1.54
CA SER A 119 -9.28 1.63 2.83
C SER A 119 -10.36 1.26 3.85
N LEU A 120 -11.63 1.24 3.43
CA LEU A 120 -12.75 0.80 4.26
C LEU A 120 -12.60 -0.67 4.66
N CYS A 121 -12.31 -1.55 3.71
CA CYS A 121 -12.10 -2.98 3.97
C CYS A 121 -10.95 -3.22 4.96
N SER A 122 -9.87 -2.47 4.81
CA SER A 122 -8.76 -2.50 5.77
C SER A 122 -9.24 -2.11 7.16
N GLY A 123 -9.97 -1.00 7.30
CA GLY A 123 -10.58 -0.57 8.56
C GLY A 123 -11.46 -1.64 9.22
N PHE A 124 -12.32 -2.30 8.42
CA PHE A 124 -13.12 -3.42 8.90
C PHE A 124 -12.28 -4.60 9.42
N SER A 125 -11.19 -4.95 8.73
CA SER A 125 -10.27 -6.01 9.16
C SER A 125 -9.71 -5.73 10.57
N TRP A 126 -9.27 -4.48 10.83
CA TRP A 126 -8.81 -4.08 12.16
C TRP A 126 -9.90 -4.19 13.23
N ILE A 127 -11.13 -3.77 12.93
CA ILE A 127 -12.28 -3.88 13.86
C ILE A 127 -12.53 -5.35 14.24
N VAL A 128 -12.49 -6.26 13.27
CA VAL A 128 -12.68 -7.70 13.53
C VAL A 128 -11.59 -8.23 14.46
N VAL A 129 -10.32 -7.90 14.21
CA VAL A 129 -9.19 -8.34 15.04
C VAL A 129 -9.33 -7.82 16.48
N PHE A 130 -9.66 -6.53 16.65
CA PHE A 130 -9.86 -5.95 17.98
C PHE A 130 -11.05 -6.58 18.72
N SER A 131 -12.16 -6.78 18.02
CA SER A 131 -13.36 -7.41 18.59
C SER A 131 -13.05 -8.82 19.07
N PHE A 132 -12.35 -9.61 18.25
CA PHE A 132 -11.96 -10.98 18.61
C PHE A 132 -10.98 -11.02 19.79
N ARG A 133 -10.05 -10.06 19.85
CA ARG A 133 -9.11 -9.92 20.97
C ARG A 133 -9.83 -9.60 22.28
N VAL A 134 -10.78 -8.66 22.27
CA VAL A 134 -11.57 -8.30 23.47
C VAL A 134 -12.44 -9.47 23.92
N TRP A 135 -13.05 -10.18 22.98
CA TRP A 135 -13.90 -11.34 23.28
C TRP A 135 -13.10 -12.50 23.89
N ARG A 136 -11.89 -12.78 23.39
CA ARG A 136 -10.99 -13.76 24.03
C ARG A 136 -10.39 -13.26 25.35
N GLY A 137 -10.16 -11.96 25.50
CA GLY A 137 -9.71 -11.36 26.76
C GLY A 137 -10.72 -11.52 27.90
N LYS A 138 -12.02 -11.43 27.60
CA LYS A 138 -13.10 -11.70 28.57
C LYS A 138 -13.33 -13.18 28.90
N ARG A 139 -12.70 -14.10 28.15
CA ARG A 139 -12.86 -15.57 28.31
C ARG A 139 -11.66 -16.24 28.99
N ARG A 140 -10.66 -15.48 29.44
CA ARG A 140 -9.62 -15.98 30.34
C ARG A 140 -10.01 -15.59 31.78
N PRO A 141 -10.21 -16.55 32.71
CA PRO A 141 -10.40 -16.26 34.13
C PRO A 141 -9.15 -15.58 34.71
#